data_AF-A0A2V3HNW1-F1
#
_entry.id   AF-A0A2V3HNW1-F1
#
_cell.length_a   1.000
_cell.length_b   1.000
_cell.length_c   1.000
_cell.angle_alpha   90.00
_cell.angle_beta   90.00
_cell.angle_gamma   90.00
#
_symmetry.space_group_name_H-M   'P 1'
#
loop_
_entity.id
_entity.type
_entity.pdbx_description
1 polymer ?
#
loop_
_entity_poly.entity_id
_entity_poly.type
_entity_poly.pdbx_seq_one_letter_code
_entity_poly.pdbx_strand_id
1 'polypeptide(L)'
;MIVGEIRGVEAYVLFQAMATGHCSYSTVHADSVTALVHRLENKPINIPRVLLPALEAVSIQMQTRINGRRVRRTKQTVEIVGVDPHTDEVITNEVFKWDPGRDDYDFSGKSYVLEKIMVKINMDQDEMRNELRTRKRILDWMVLNDIRKSDQVAQIITEYYVRPQAVLARVDGLR
;
A
#
# COMPACT_ATOMS: atom_id res chain seq x y z
N MET A 1 8.88 11.54 2.51
CA MET A 1 9.42 11.45 3.87
C MET A 1 9.19 10.06 4.43
N ILE A 2 10.09 9.56 5.26
CA ILE A 2 9.88 8.29 5.98
C ILE A 2 10.03 8.60 7.46
N VAL A 3 8.98 8.37 8.23
CA VAL A 3 9.00 8.41 9.69
C VAL A 3 8.93 6.97 10.17
N GLY A 4 9.81 6.55 11.07
CA GLY A 4 9.88 5.15 11.50
C GLY A 4 8.55 4.69 12.11
N GLU A 5 8.15 5.33 13.20
CA GLU A 5 6.89 5.08 13.89
C GLU A 5 6.34 6.39 14.43
N ILE A 6 5.04 6.64 14.20
CA ILE A 6 4.33 7.76 14.82
C ILE A 6 3.85 7.33 16.20
N ARG A 7 4.18 8.16 17.20
CA ARG A 7 3.82 7.99 18.61
C ARG A 7 3.23 9.25 19.23
N GLY A 8 3.31 10.41 18.57
CA GLY A 8 2.82 11.68 19.10
C GLY A 8 2.69 12.79 18.06
N VAL A 9 3.00 14.02 18.49
CA VAL A 9 2.74 15.27 17.76
C VAL A 9 3.48 15.38 16.43
N GLU A 10 4.55 14.62 16.21
CA GLU A 10 5.29 14.56 14.95
C GLU A 10 4.42 14.11 13.76
N ALA A 11 3.32 13.40 14.04
CA ALA A 11 2.35 13.01 13.02
C ALA A 11 1.76 14.23 12.30
N TYR A 12 1.56 15.34 13.00
CA TYR A 12 0.91 16.51 12.42
C TYR A 12 1.74 17.06 11.25
N VAL A 13 3.07 17.13 11.42
CA VAL A 13 4.00 17.55 10.36
C VAL A 13 3.98 16.55 9.20
N LEU A 14 3.88 15.24 9.49
CA LEU A 14 3.77 14.22 8.45
C LEU A 14 2.49 14.39 7.61
N PHE A 15 1.34 14.60 8.25
CA PHE A 15 0.07 14.81 7.57
C PHE A 15 0.02 16.13 6.79
N GLN A 16 0.66 17.20 7.30
CA GLN A 16 0.84 18.44 6.54
C GLN A 16 1.71 18.23 5.29
N ALA A 17 2.78 17.45 5.40
CA ALA A 17 3.62 17.13 4.26
C ALA A 17 2.85 16.31 3.21
N MET A 18 2.04 15.34 3.63
CA MET A 18 1.13 14.60 2.74
C MET A 18 0.16 15.55 2.02
N ALA A 19 -0.49 16.46 2.76
CA ALA A 19 -1.44 17.43 2.20
C ALA A 19 -0.81 18.41 1.20
N THR A 20 0.51 18.64 1.29
CA THR A 20 1.27 19.50 0.36
C THR A 20 1.95 18.72 -0.77
N GLY A 21 1.63 17.42 -0.92
CA GLY A 21 2.09 16.59 -2.04
C GLY A 21 3.40 15.84 -1.80
N HIS A 22 3.94 15.84 -0.58
CA HIS A 22 5.13 15.05 -0.24
C HIS A 22 4.75 13.59 0.01
N CYS A 23 5.18 12.69 -0.88
CA CYS A 23 5.04 11.25 -0.70
C CYS A 23 5.65 10.82 0.64
N SER A 24 4.83 10.23 1.52
CA SER A 24 5.20 10.01 2.92
C SER A 24 4.77 8.63 3.41
N TYR A 25 5.64 7.98 4.20
CA TYR A 25 5.41 6.66 4.78
C TYR A 25 5.69 6.68 6.28
N SER A 26 4.90 5.92 7.03
CA SER A 26 5.16 5.68 8.45
C SER A 26 4.54 4.38 8.94
N THR A 27 4.95 3.92 10.12
CA THR A 27 4.26 2.87 10.87
C THR A 27 3.48 3.45 12.05
N VAL A 28 2.41 2.76 12.44
CA VAL A 28 1.59 3.05 13.62
C VAL A 28 1.16 1.72 14.23
N HIS A 29 1.18 1.62 15.56
CA HIS A 29 0.68 0.42 16.23
C HIS A 29 -0.87 0.40 16.24
N ALA A 30 -1.47 -0.34 15.30
CA ALA A 30 -2.92 -0.55 15.22
C ALA A 30 -3.22 -1.90 14.53
N ASP A 31 -4.31 -2.56 14.92
CA ASP A 31 -4.72 -3.90 14.43
C ASP A 31 -5.90 -3.86 13.43
N SER A 32 -6.42 -2.66 13.20
CA SER A 32 -7.55 -2.34 12.31
C SER A 32 -7.48 -0.87 11.89
N VAL A 33 -8.16 -0.53 10.80
CA VAL A 33 -8.25 0.87 10.33
C VAL A 33 -9.03 1.73 11.32
N THR A 34 -10.09 1.20 11.93
CA THR A 34 -10.84 1.90 12.99
C THR A 34 -9.95 2.24 14.18
N ALA A 35 -9.14 1.30 14.66
CA ALA A 35 -8.18 1.57 15.74
C ALA A 35 -7.10 2.57 15.31
N LEU A 36 -6.62 2.49 14.06
CA LEU A 36 -5.67 3.46 13.51
C LEU A 36 -6.25 4.88 13.53
N VAL A 37 -7.44 5.09 12.96
CA VAL A 37 -8.12 6.39 12.93
C VAL A 37 -8.29 6.93 14.34
N HIS A 38 -8.81 6.10 15.27
CA HIS A 38 -8.97 6.51 16.65
C HIS A 38 -7.64 6.92 17.31
N ARG A 39 -6.52 6.23 17.03
CA ARG A 39 -5.20 6.62 17.56
C ARG A 39 -4.68 7.92 16.95
N LEU A 40 -4.87 8.13 15.65
CA LEU A 40 -4.43 9.34 14.97
C LEU A 40 -5.14 10.58 15.51
N GLU A 41 -6.43 10.47 15.81
CA GLU A 41 -7.27 11.61 16.24
C GLU A 41 -7.11 11.98 17.71
N ASN A 42 -6.74 11.01 18.55
CA ASN A 42 -6.60 11.24 19.98
C ASN A 42 -5.18 11.66 20.38
N LYS A 43 -5.07 12.30 21.54
CA LYS A 43 -3.76 12.58 22.16
C LYS A 43 -3.00 11.26 22.41
N PRO A 44 -1.65 11.26 22.27
CA PRO A 44 -0.77 12.40 22.02
C PRO A 44 -0.62 12.84 20.55
N ILE A 45 -1.32 12.19 19.60
CA ILE A 45 -1.15 12.44 18.17
C ILE A 45 -2.02 13.62 17.69
N ASN A 46 -3.33 13.55 17.91
CA ASN A 46 -4.29 14.64 17.69
C ASN A 46 -4.33 15.21 16.25
N ILE A 47 -4.43 14.35 15.24
CA ILE A 47 -4.67 14.72 13.83
C ILE A 47 -6.14 15.15 13.64
N PRO A 48 -6.41 16.35 13.11
CA PRO A 48 -7.75 16.73 12.67
C PRO A 48 -8.29 15.82 11.58
N ARG A 49 -9.55 15.39 11.70
CA ARG A 49 -10.19 14.46 10.76
C ARG A 49 -10.12 14.89 9.29
N VAL A 50 -10.23 16.19 9.04
CA VAL A 50 -10.10 16.81 7.71
C VAL A 50 -8.76 16.51 7.01
N LEU A 51 -7.71 16.15 7.75
CA LEU A 51 -6.40 15.77 7.19
C LEU A 51 -6.28 14.27 6.88
N LEU A 52 -7.17 13.42 7.41
CA LEU A 52 -7.09 11.96 7.19
C LEU A 52 -7.13 11.53 5.72
N PRO A 53 -7.88 12.20 4.82
CA PRO A 53 -7.85 11.86 3.39
C PRO A 53 -6.47 12.02 2.72
N ALA A 54 -5.51 12.70 3.36
CA ALA A 54 -4.13 12.76 2.86
C ALA A 54 -3.38 11.42 3.01
N LEU A 55 -3.86 10.51 3.86
CA LEU A 55 -3.36 9.15 3.99
C LEU A 55 -4.07 8.24 2.96
N GLU A 56 -3.47 7.98 1.81
CA GLU A 56 -4.19 7.29 0.72
C GLU A 56 -4.37 5.78 0.94
N ALA A 57 -3.41 5.12 1.59
CA ALA A 57 -3.42 3.67 1.76
C ALA A 57 -2.83 3.23 3.12
N VAL A 58 -3.42 2.17 3.68
CA VAL A 58 -3.06 1.57 4.96
C VAL A 58 -2.91 0.06 4.76
N SER A 59 -1.78 -0.48 5.20
CA SER A 59 -1.55 -1.93 5.23
C SER A 59 -1.54 -2.42 6.68
N ILE A 60 -2.55 -3.21 7.05
CA ILE A 60 -2.65 -3.80 8.39
C ILE A 60 -1.85 -5.09 8.42
N GLN A 61 -0.79 -5.10 9.22
CA GLN A 61 0.05 -6.28 9.42
C GLN A 61 -0.44 -7.10 10.61
N MET A 62 -0.43 -8.42 10.47
CA MET A 62 -0.76 -9.33 11.57
C MET A 62 0.24 -10.48 11.68
N GLN A 63 0.26 -11.07 12.86
CA GLN A 63 0.99 -12.29 13.14
C GLN A 63 0.02 -13.36 13.60
N THR A 64 0.07 -14.52 12.96
CA THR A 64 -0.85 -15.63 13.22
C THR A 64 -0.11 -16.96 13.19
N ARG A 65 -0.83 -18.07 13.35
CA ARG A 65 -0.32 -19.43 13.18
C ARG A 65 -1.08 -20.14 12.06
N ILE A 66 -0.34 -20.75 11.15
CA ILE A 66 -0.86 -21.63 10.09
C ILE A 66 -0.08 -22.94 10.19
N ASN A 67 -0.79 -24.06 10.25
CA ASN A 67 -0.18 -25.40 10.40
C ASN A 67 0.84 -25.47 11.55
N GLY A 68 0.51 -24.87 12.70
CA GLY A 68 1.36 -24.82 13.89
C GLY A 68 2.57 -23.86 13.80
N ARG A 69 2.84 -23.25 12.64
CA ARG A 69 3.98 -22.35 12.42
C ARG A 69 3.54 -20.89 12.56
N ARG A 70 4.35 -20.09 13.24
CA ARG A 70 4.16 -18.63 13.34
C ARG A 70 4.46 -18.00 11.99
N VAL A 71 3.50 -17.23 11.46
CA VAL A 71 3.64 -16.53 10.18
C VAL A 71 3.20 -15.07 10.34
N ARG A 72 3.69 -14.20 9.43
CA ARG A 72 3.20 -12.83 9.27
C ARG A 72 2.41 -12.73 7.97
N ARG A 73 1.31 -12.00 8.00
CA ARG A 73 0.41 -11.77 6.87
C ARG A 73 -0.03 -10.31 6.88
N THR A 74 -0.23 -9.75 5.69
CA THR A 74 -1.00 -8.51 5.56
C THR A 74 -2.47 -8.89 5.75
N LYS A 75 -3.08 -8.52 6.87
CA LYS A 75 -4.49 -8.84 7.14
C LYS A 75 -5.41 -8.20 6.11
N GLN A 76 -5.15 -6.95 5.80
CA GLN A 76 -5.89 -6.17 4.82
C GLN A 76 -5.06 -4.99 4.30
N THR A 77 -5.34 -4.58 3.07
CA THR A 77 -4.89 -3.33 2.48
C THR A 77 -6.13 -2.47 2.24
N VAL A 78 -6.17 -1.28 2.82
CA VAL A 78 -7.34 -0.40 2.84
C VAL A 78 -6.95 0.98 2.35
N GLU A 79 -7.77 1.57 1.49
CA GLU A 79 -7.62 2.95 1.05
C GLU A 79 -8.50 3.87 1.89
N ILE A 80 -8.00 5.06 2.21
CA ILE A 80 -8.84 6.13 2.77
C ILE A 80 -9.36 6.96 1.59
N VAL A 81 -10.67 6.93 1.38
CA VAL A 81 -11.31 7.59 0.23
C VAL A 81 -11.61 9.04 0.55
N GLY A 82 -12.09 9.32 1.76
CA GLY A 82 -12.50 10.65 2.18
C GLY A 82 -13.16 10.63 3.56
N VAL A 83 -13.88 11.70 3.86
CA VAL A 83 -14.73 11.84 5.06
C VAL A 83 -16.13 12.18 4.59
N ASP A 84 -17.14 11.50 5.14
CA ASP A 84 -18.54 11.79 4.85
C ASP A 84 -18.92 13.16 5.45
N PRO A 85 -19.45 14.10 4.65
CA PRO A 85 -19.74 15.45 5.11
C PRO A 85 -20.94 15.55 6.08
N HIS A 86 -21.76 14.51 6.20
CA HIS A 86 -22.94 14.48 7.07
C HIS A 86 -22.67 13.73 8.38
N THR A 87 -21.95 12.61 8.31
CA THR A 87 -21.69 11.77 9.50
C THR A 87 -20.34 12.01 10.13
N ASP A 88 -19.44 12.74 9.45
CA ASP A 88 -18.02 12.90 9.83
C ASP A 88 -17.29 11.54 9.92
N GLU A 89 -17.81 10.48 9.30
CA GLU A 89 -17.16 9.17 9.28
C GLU A 89 -16.10 9.07 8.18
N VAL A 90 -15.00 8.38 8.48
CA VAL A 90 -13.95 8.12 7.49
C VAL A 90 -14.42 7.05 6.53
N ILE A 91 -14.47 7.39 5.24
CA ILE A 91 -14.85 6.47 4.17
C ILE A 91 -13.62 5.67 3.76
N THR A 92 -13.71 4.35 3.83
CA THR A 92 -12.61 3.44 3.51
C THR A 92 -12.99 2.43 2.44
N ASN A 93 -12.01 1.97 1.66
CA ASN A 93 -12.17 0.90 0.68
C ASN A 93 -11.18 -0.24 0.97
N GLU A 94 -11.67 -1.41 1.38
CA GLU A 94 -10.83 -2.60 1.54
C GLU A 94 -10.48 -3.15 0.15
N VAL A 95 -9.21 -3.05 -0.23
CA VAL A 95 -8.72 -3.45 -1.57
C VAL A 95 -8.34 -4.93 -1.57
N PHE A 96 -7.59 -5.36 -0.57
CA PHE A 96 -7.18 -6.75 -0.39
C PHE A 96 -7.48 -7.19 1.03
N LYS A 97 -7.93 -8.45 1.17
CA LYS A 97 -8.17 -9.09 2.45
C LYS A 97 -7.57 -10.49 2.44
N TRP A 98 -6.91 -10.86 3.53
CA TRP A 98 -6.37 -12.20 3.70
C TRP A 98 -7.43 -13.17 4.23
N ASP A 99 -7.57 -14.32 3.59
CA ASP A 99 -8.43 -15.44 3.99
C ASP A 99 -7.60 -16.51 4.73
N PRO A 100 -7.82 -16.71 6.04
CA PRO A 100 -7.08 -17.69 6.83
C PRO A 100 -7.36 -19.14 6.45
N GLY A 101 -8.52 -19.44 5.86
CA GLY A 101 -8.91 -20.80 5.48
C GLY A 101 -8.12 -21.31 4.27
N ARG A 102 -7.80 -20.40 3.34
CA ARG A 102 -7.05 -20.71 2.11
C ARG A 102 -5.58 -20.28 2.15
N ASP A 103 -5.19 -19.50 3.17
CA ASP A 103 -3.91 -18.78 3.23
C ASP A 103 -3.63 -17.97 1.96
N ASP A 104 -4.66 -17.29 1.45
CA ASP A 104 -4.62 -16.53 0.21
C ASP A 104 -5.35 -15.19 0.38
N TYR A 105 -5.35 -14.36 -0.66
CA TYR A 105 -5.88 -13.01 -0.63
C TYR A 105 -7.05 -12.85 -1.60
N ASP A 106 -8.15 -12.30 -1.11
CA ASP A 106 -9.26 -11.83 -1.94
C ASP A 106 -9.01 -10.36 -2.34
N PHE A 107 -9.21 -10.05 -3.62
CA PHE A 107 -9.22 -8.70 -4.15
C PHE A 107 -10.66 -8.21 -4.29
N SER A 108 -10.96 -7.00 -3.79
CA SER A 108 -12.32 -6.45 -3.83
C SER A 108 -12.82 -6.07 -5.23
N GLY A 109 -11.93 -6.05 -6.22
CA GLY A 109 -12.25 -5.65 -7.59
C GLY A 109 -12.11 -4.15 -7.86
N LYS A 110 -11.89 -3.32 -6.83
CA LYS A 110 -11.85 -1.86 -6.97
C LYS A 110 -10.75 -1.20 -6.14
N SER A 111 -10.08 -0.23 -6.75
CA SER A 111 -9.09 0.62 -6.09
C SER A 111 -9.28 2.06 -6.55
N TYR A 112 -9.64 2.94 -5.60
CA TYR A 112 -9.79 4.37 -5.84
C TYR A 112 -8.43 5.05 -6.01
N VAL A 113 -7.37 4.52 -5.40
CA VAL A 113 -6.01 5.04 -5.61
C VAL A 113 -5.56 4.78 -7.04
N LEU A 114 -5.81 3.60 -7.59
CA LEU A 114 -5.51 3.31 -9.00
C LEU A 114 -6.34 4.17 -9.95
N GLU A 115 -7.62 4.41 -9.65
CA GLU A 115 -8.46 5.37 -10.42
C GLU A 115 -7.88 6.78 -10.42
N LYS A 116 -7.43 7.29 -9.27
CA LYS A 116 -6.74 8.59 -9.19
C LYS A 116 -5.46 8.61 -10.02
N ILE A 117 -4.66 7.53 -9.97
CA ILE A 117 -3.43 7.42 -10.77
C ILE A 117 -3.76 7.42 -12.27
N MET A 118 -4.74 6.62 -12.71
CA MET A 118 -5.19 6.56 -14.11
C MET A 118 -5.50 7.97 -14.66
N VAL A 119 -6.27 8.76 -13.91
CA VAL A 119 -6.57 10.15 -14.29
C VAL A 119 -5.30 11.00 -14.35
N LYS A 120 -4.43 10.89 -13.34
CA LYS A 120 -3.22 11.72 -13.22
C LYS A 120 -2.21 11.49 -14.36
N ILE A 121 -2.05 10.25 -14.81
CA ILE A 121 -1.09 9.89 -15.86
C ILE A 121 -1.75 9.59 -17.21
N ASN A 122 -3.04 9.89 -17.33
CA ASN A 122 -3.84 9.70 -18.53
C ASN A 122 -3.74 8.26 -19.09
N MET A 123 -3.96 7.28 -18.23
CA MET A 123 -4.06 5.86 -18.58
C MET A 123 -5.51 5.40 -18.53
N ASP A 124 -5.90 4.56 -19.48
CA ASP A 124 -7.17 3.86 -19.41
C ASP A 124 -7.12 2.62 -18.50
N GLN A 125 -8.27 1.97 -18.31
CA GLN A 125 -8.36 0.79 -17.44
C GLN A 125 -7.57 -0.41 -17.94
N ASP A 126 -7.48 -0.60 -19.26
CA ASP A 126 -6.78 -1.73 -19.85
C ASP A 126 -5.26 -1.53 -19.74
N GLU A 127 -4.77 -0.32 -20.01
CA GLU A 127 -3.39 0.09 -19.78
C GLU A 127 -2.99 -0.08 -18.31
N MET A 128 -3.81 0.40 -17.37
CA MET A 128 -3.53 0.26 -15.93
C MET A 128 -3.48 -1.20 -15.50
N ARG A 129 -4.44 -2.01 -15.97
CA ARG A 129 -4.47 -3.45 -15.69
C ARG A 129 -3.26 -4.16 -16.28
N ASN A 130 -2.83 -3.79 -17.48
CA ASN A 130 -1.65 -4.35 -18.13
C ASN A 130 -0.37 -3.97 -17.39
N GLU A 131 -0.23 -2.74 -16.92
CA GLU A 131 0.91 -2.29 -16.12
C GLU A 131 1.00 -3.06 -14.79
N LEU A 132 -0.13 -3.23 -14.09
CA LEU A 132 -0.16 -4.03 -12.86
C LEU A 132 0.19 -5.49 -13.10
N ARG A 133 -0.32 -6.11 -14.17
CA ARG A 133 0.04 -7.47 -14.58
C ARG A 133 1.53 -7.58 -14.89
N THR A 134 2.09 -6.58 -15.56
CA THR A 134 3.52 -6.53 -15.93
C THR A 134 4.38 -6.45 -14.67
N ARG A 135 4.07 -5.55 -13.74
CA ARG A 135 4.77 -5.43 -12.45
C ARG A 135 4.67 -6.71 -11.62
N LYS A 136 3.48 -7.31 -11.55
CA LYS A 136 3.29 -8.61 -10.90
C LYS A 136 4.20 -9.67 -11.51
N ARG A 137 4.23 -9.78 -12.84
CA ARG A 137 5.06 -10.75 -13.56
C ARG A 137 6.55 -10.59 -13.24
N ILE A 138 7.04 -9.35 -13.12
CA ILE A 138 8.43 -9.08 -12.73
C ILE A 138 8.71 -9.56 -11.30
N LEU A 139 7.80 -9.30 -10.35
CA LEU A 139 7.92 -9.78 -8.96
C LEU A 139 7.91 -11.32 -8.89
N ASP A 140 6.99 -11.96 -9.61
CA ASP A 140 6.89 -13.42 -9.68
C ASP A 140 8.17 -14.04 -10.27
N TRP A 141 8.71 -13.44 -11.34
CA TRP A 141 9.98 -13.85 -11.93
C TRP A 141 11.16 -13.72 -10.95
N MET A 142 11.22 -12.64 -10.15
CA MET A 142 12.25 -12.50 -9.11
C MET A 142 12.15 -13.62 -8.06
N VAL A 143 10.93 -14.00 -7.66
CA VAL A 143 10.71 -15.11 -6.71
C VAL A 143 11.17 -16.44 -7.30
N LEU A 144 10.83 -16.72 -8.57
CA LEU A 144 11.19 -17.97 -9.25
C LEU A 144 12.71 -18.12 -9.45
N ASN A 145 13.44 -17.01 -9.57
CA ASN A 145 14.89 -16.99 -9.74
C ASN A 145 15.67 -16.77 -8.43
N ASP A 146 15.00 -16.92 -7.27
CA ASP A 146 15.60 -16.75 -5.93
C ASP A 146 16.26 -15.38 -5.70
N ILE A 147 15.75 -14.33 -6.35
CA ILE A 147 16.24 -12.97 -6.19
C ILE A 147 15.57 -12.35 -4.96
N ARG A 148 16.26 -12.46 -3.81
CA ARG A 148 15.71 -12.08 -2.49
C ARG A 148 16.46 -10.96 -1.78
N LYS A 149 17.70 -10.65 -2.20
CA LYS A 149 18.49 -9.59 -1.54
C LYS A 149 17.97 -8.21 -1.92
N SER A 150 17.92 -7.30 -0.95
CA SER A 150 17.28 -5.98 -1.11
C SER A 150 17.93 -5.12 -2.19
N ASP A 151 19.26 -5.17 -2.31
CA ASP A 151 20.04 -4.50 -3.34
C ASP A 151 19.73 -5.02 -4.75
N GLN A 152 19.65 -6.34 -4.91
CA GLN A 152 19.30 -6.97 -6.18
C GLN A 152 17.87 -6.63 -6.62
N VAL A 153 16.91 -6.72 -5.69
CA VAL A 153 15.52 -6.35 -5.95
C VAL A 153 15.41 -4.87 -6.33
N ALA A 154 16.07 -3.99 -5.57
CA ALA A 154 16.08 -2.55 -5.86
C ALA A 154 16.70 -2.23 -7.23
N GLN A 155 17.77 -2.93 -7.61
CA GLN A 155 18.39 -2.78 -8.92
C GLN A 155 17.42 -3.10 -10.05
N ILE A 156 16.69 -4.22 -9.95
CA ILE A 156 15.73 -4.63 -10.99
C ILE A 156 14.56 -3.65 -11.09
N ILE A 157 14.02 -3.21 -9.94
CA ILE A 157 12.94 -2.22 -9.90
C ILE A 157 13.41 -0.91 -10.56
N THR A 158 14.60 -0.42 -10.18
CA THR A 158 15.17 0.81 -10.73
C THR A 158 15.42 0.67 -12.23
N GLU A 159 15.93 -0.47 -12.68
CA GLU A 159 16.13 -0.75 -14.10
C GLU A 159 14.81 -0.80 -14.86
N TYR A 160 13.73 -1.35 -14.28
CA TYR A 160 12.40 -1.33 -14.91
C TYR A 160 11.89 0.09 -15.15
N TYR A 161 12.13 1.00 -14.20
CA TYR A 161 11.77 2.42 -14.37
C TYR A 161 12.51 3.11 -15.53
N VAL A 162 13.74 2.71 -15.83
CA VAL A 162 14.59 3.37 -16.85
C VAL A 162 14.56 2.63 -18.20
N ARG A 163 14.52 1.30 -18.17
CA ARG A 163 14.65 0.40 -19.34
C ARG A 163 13.67 -0.78 -19.23
N PRO A 164 12.35 -0.52 -19.27
CA PRO A 164 11.34 -1.56 -19.05
C PRO A 164 11.52 -2.74 -20.03
N GLN A 165 11.75 -2.46 -21.31
CA GLN A 165 11.91 -3.50 -22.34
C GLN A 165 13.10 -4.44 -22.09
N ALA A 166 14.19 -3.94 -21.52
CA ALA A 166 15.36 -4.77 -21.20
C ALA A 166 15.05 -5.73 -20.04
N VAL A 167 14.32 -5.26 -19.03
CA VAL A 167 13.87 -6.10 -17.91
C VAL A 167 12.87 -7.15 -18.40
N LEU A 168 11.91 -6.75 -19.23
CA LEU A 168 10.91 -7.67 -19.77
C LEU A 168 11.53 -8.74 -20.66
N ALA A 169 12.53 -8.41 -21.49
CA ALA A 169 13.25 -9.41 -22.29
C ALA A 169 13.92 -10.49 -21.42
N ARG A 170 14.49 -10.12 -20.26
CA ARG A 170 15.05 -11.09 -19.29
C ARG A 170 13.96 -11.92 -18.62
N VAL A 171 12.86 -11.28 -18.24
CA VAL A 171 11.70 -11.95 -17.62
C VAL A 171 11.09 -13.00 -18.57
N ASP A 172 11.03 -12.67 -19.85
CA ASP A 172 10.44 -13.51 -20.90
C ASP A 172 11.42 -14.56 -21.46
N GLY A 173 12.65 -14.63 -20.96
CA GLY A 173 13.66 -15.60 -21.40
C GLY A 173 14.19 -15.36 -22.82
N LEU A 174 14.06 -14.13 -23.33
CA LEU A 174 14.54 -13.72 -24.65
C LEU A 174 16.02 -13.32 -24.64
N ARG A 175 16.68 -13.36 -23.47
CA ARG A 175 18.11 -13.12 -23.23
C ARG A 175 18.63 -13.95 -22.07
#